data_AF-A0A951YWX1-F1
#
_entry.id   AF-A0A951YWX1-F1
#
_cell.length_a   1.000
_cell.length_b   1.000
_cell.length_c   1.000
_cell.angle_alpha   90.00
_cell.angle_beta   90.00
_cell.angle_gamma   90.00
#
_symmetry.space_group_name_H-M   'P 1'
#
loop_
_entity.id
_entity.type
_entity.pdbx_description
1 polymer ?
#
loop_
_entity_poly.entity_id
_entity_poly.type
_entity_poly.pdbx_seq_one_letter_code
_entity_poly.pdbx_strand_id
1 'polypeptide(L)'
;MCANTVPDDRCKLVRVHLSSSGVSAKPRRLAWLSAAIAVVVGTAVPMAARAVPFVEPPPFGNETDFLEFTIDHHFSALRITELAAGTAAVGSSSHFAGSPNAFPSTPPQATDPVVLEVATAANAAQRMEIVDTQGMLENFYDVRYVPRMLSSQRQLVDALEAAPAGDPFNIAFLEIFSGHHATLLPPARECASVAPHAQVRAMCASMVAAQTQEIEEMRAHLASAYGITEIPYVTIPNSDGRPLPVPASASLLVVGLWGLRRALRRSAAAVTK
;
A
#
# COMPACT_ATOMS: atom_id res chain seq x y z
N MET A 1 33.07 35.27 79.63
CA MET A 1 32.29 34.51 80.62
C MET A 1 32.87 33.11 80.69
N CYS A 2 33.48 32.77 81.81
CA CYS A 2 34.02 31.44 82.12
C CYS A 2 33.07 30.75 83.11
N ALA A 3 32.99 29.42 83.06
CA ALA A 3 32.44 28.61 84.14
C ALA A 3 33.39 27.43 84.42
N ASN A 4 34.17 27.59 85.51
CA ASN A 4 34.65 26.62 86.52
C ASN A 4 35.23 25.25 86.08
N THR A 5 36.37 24.71 86.59
CA THR A 5 37.25 25.03 87.74
C THR A 5 38.54 24.15 87.69
N VAL A 6 39.71 24.78 87.97
CA VAL A 6 40.89 24.30 88.77
C VAL A 6 41.99 23.45 88.04
N PRO A 7 43.32 23.59 88.37
CA PRO A 7 44.25 24.39 87.56
C PRO A 7 45.63 23.70 87.30
N ASP A 8 46.45 24.36 86.49
CA ASP A 8 47.94 24.39 86.48
C ASP A 8 48.73 23.11 86.83
N ASP A 9 49.34 22.50 85.81
CA ASP A 9 50.69 21.93 85.94
C ASP A 9 51.44 22.10 84.62
N ARG A 10 52.45 22.97 84.64
CA ARG A 10 53.31 23.27 83.48
C ARG A 10 54.24 22.10 83.20
N CYS A 11 54.42 21.70 81.93
CA CYS A 11 55.77 21.38 81.44
C CYS A 11 55.95 21.39 79.91
N LYS A 12 56.76 22.37 79.49
CA LYS A 12 57.79 22.40 78.42
C LYS A 12 57.53 21.89 77.00
N LEU A 13 57.85 22.82 76.07
CA LEU A 13 58.17 22.65 74.67
C LEU A 13 59.12 21.47 74.39
N VAL A 14 58.74 20.61 73.45
CA VAL A 14 59.67 19.85 72.60
C VAL A 14 59.23 20.01 71.15
N ARG A 15 60.16 20.54 70.34
CA ARG A 15 60.04 20.73 68.90
C ARG A 15 60.35 19.38 68.24
N VAL A 16 59.48 18.86 67.39
CA VAL A 16 59.80 17.68 66.57
C VAL A 16 59.42 17.94 65.11
N HIS A 17 60.36 17.60 64.24
CA HIS A 17 60.39 17.77 62.80
C HIS A 17 59.30 16.99 62.05
N LEU A 18 58.91 17.57 60.91
CA LEU A 18 58.15 16.91 59.85
C LEU A 18 58.92 15.73 59.26
N SER A 19 58.24 14.60 59.12
CA SER A 19 58.55 13.60 58.10
C SER A 19 57.24 12.95 57.64
N SER A 20 56.97 13.07 56.35
CA SER A 20 55.76 12.59 55.69
C SER A 20 55.78 11.07 55.56
N SER A 21 54.89 10.38 56.26
CA SER A 21 54.61 8.96 56.03
C SER A 21 53.55 8.81 54.94
N GLY A 22 53.90 8.07 53.90
CA GLY A 22 52.99 7.69 52.82
C GLY A 22 51.89 6.76 53.32
N VAL A 23 50.67 7.04 52.88
CA VAL A 23 49.53 6.12 52.93
C VAL A 23 49.12 5.83 51.49
N SER A 24 49.23 4.55 51.14
CA SER A 24 48.83 3.97 49.86
C SER A 24 47.33 4.15 49.64
N ALA A 25 46.95 5.00 48.69
CA ALA A 25 45.58 5.19 48.25
C ALA A 25 45.30 4.31 47.02
N LYS A 26 44.24 3.49 47.12
CA LYS A 26 43.71 2.63 46.05
C LYS A 26 43.43 3.43 44.77
N PRO A 27 43.70 2.87 43.57
CA PRO A 27 43.39 3.55 42.31
C PRO A 27 41.86 3.65 42.12
N ARG A 28 41.35 4.89 42.06
CA ARG A 28 40.00 5.19 41.58
C ARG A 28 39.95 4.80 40.11
N ARG A 29 39.21 3.75 39.77
CA ARG A 29 38.84 3.43 38.39
C ARG A 29 38.03 4.63 37.85
N LEU A 30 38.65 5.44 37.00
CA LEU A 30 37.92 6.37 36.15
C LEU A 30 37.07 5.52 35.20
N ALA A 31 35.77 5.47 35.44
CA ALA A 31 34.81 4.97 34.47
C ALA A 31 34.73 5.99 33.33
N TRP A 32 35.35 5.66 32.20
CA TRP A 32 35.13 6.36 30.94
C TRP A 32 33.71 5.98 30.46
N LEU A 33 32.76 6.87 30.67
CA LEU A 33 31.45 6.77 30.00
C LEU A 33 31.64 7.19 28.55
N SER A 34 32.04 6.24 27.71
CA SER A 34 31.95 6.37 26.26
C SER A 34 30.45 6.37 25.91
N ALA A 35 29.88 7.54 25.69
CA ALA A 35 28.57 7.66 25.07
C ALA A 35 28.68 7.12 23.64
N ALA A 36 28.28 5.85 23.45
CA ALA A 36 28.11 5.30 22.12
C ALA A 36 26.93 6.03 21.46
N ILE A 37 27.24 7.01 20.62
CA ILE A 37 26.28 7.56 19.67
C ILE A 37 26.00 6.41 18.69
N ALA A 38 24.89 5.71 18.91
CA ALA A 38 24.34 4.83 17.90
C ALA A 38 23.88 5.72 16.74
N VAL A 39 24.75 5.87 15.74
CA VAL A 39 24.34 6.39 14.44
C VAL A 39 23.40 5.34 13.87
N VAL A 40 22.10 5.56 14.06
CA VAL A 40 21.08 4.87 13.27
C VAL A 40 21.27 5.39 11.86
N VAL A 41 22.11 4.70 11.09
CA VAL A 41 22.10 4.81 9.64
C VAL A 41 20.75 4.25 9.23
N GLY A 42 19.76 5.14 9.13
CA GLY A 42 18.52 4.81 8.45
C GLY A 42 18.94 4.35 7.06
N THR A 43 18.82 3.05 6.80
CA THR A 43 18.94 2.53 5.46
C THR A 43 17.79 3.15 4.68
N ALA A 44 18.05 4.30 4.04
CA ALA A 44 17.18 4.83 3.02
C ALA A 44 17.12 3.73 1.96
N VAL A 45 16.06 2.93 1.98
CA VAL A 45 15.77 1.99 0.91
C VAL A 45 15.74 2.85 -0.34
N PRO A 46 16.65 2.64 -1.30
CA PRO A 46 16.73 3.50 -2.46
C PRO A 46 15.37 3.44 -3.16
N MET A 47 14.71 4.61 -3.31
CA MET A 47 13.43 4.73 -4.00
C MET A 47 13.49 4.29 -5.49
N ALA A 48 14.67 3.93 -5.99
CA ALA A 48 14.95 3.62 -7.38
C ALA A 48 14.32 2.31 -7.90
N ALA A 49 13.83 1.42 -7.04
CA ALA A 49 13.22 0.15 -7.46
C ALA A 49 11.69 0.24 -7.73
N ARG A 50 11.12 1.45 -7.78
CA ARG A 50 9.66 1.64 -7.84
C ARG A 50 9.05 1.58 -9.25
N ALA A 51 9.87 1.56 -10.31
CA ALA A 51 9.37 1.77 -11.67
C ALA A 51 9.07 0.47 -12.42
N VAL A 52 7.83 -0.02 -12.33
CA VAL A 52 7.26 -0.83 -13.41
C VAL A 52 6.68 0.15 -14.45
N PRO A 53 7.17 0.19 -15.70
CA PRO A 53 6.71 1.15 -16.69
C PRO A 53 5.22 0.94 -16.98
N PHE A 54 4.47 2.04 -17.09
CA PHE A 54 3.14 2.01 -17.70
C PHE A 54 3.28 1.45 -19.11
N VAL A 55 2.59 0.34 -19.37
CA VAL A 55 2.51 -0.25 -20.70
C VAL A 55 1.16 0.17 -21.26
N GLU A 56 1.17 1.02 -22.29
CA GLU A 56 -0.04 1.33 -23.02
C GLU A 56 -0.67 0.03 -23.54
N PRO A 57 -1.98 -0.17 -23.33
CA PRO A 57 -2.64 -1.31 -23.92
C PRO A 57 -2.55 -1.21 -25.46
N PRO A 58 -2.43 -2.35 -26.18
CA PRO A 58 -2.49 -2.32 -27.64
C PRO A 58 -3.86 -1.79 -28.10
N PRO A 59 -3.95 -1.20 -29.31
CA PRO A 59 -5.25 -0.86 -29.89
C PRO A 59 -6.09 -2.12 -30.08
N PHE A 60 -7.40 -2.01 -29.81
CA PHE A 60 -8.35 -3.11 -29.93
C PHE A 60 -8.93 -3.14 -31.34
N GLY A 61 -8.79 -4.26 -32.05
CA GLY A 61 -9.28 -4.39 -33.42
C GLY A 61 -10.79 -4.66 -33.50
N ASN A 62 -11.35 -5.25 -32.45
CA ASN A 62 -12.76 -5.62 -32.36
C ASN A 62 -13.22 -5.76 -30.88
N GLU A 63 -14.51 -6.04 -30.68
CA GLU A 63 -15.08 -6.23 -29.33
C GLU A 63 -14.50 -7.45 -28.61
N THR A 64 -14.25 -8.57 -29.30
CA THR A 64 -13.66 -9.77 -28.69
C THR A 64 -12.27 -9.50 -28.11
N ASP A 65 -11.42 -8.75 -28.80
CA ASP A 65 -10.07 -8.39 -28.33
C ASP A 65 -10.15 -7.61 -27.01
N PHE A 66 -11.12 -6.69 -26.89
CA PHE A 66 -11.34 -5.92 -25.67
C PHE A 66 -11.85 -6.78 -24.52
N LEU A 67 -12.79 -7.70 -24.79
CA LEU A 67 -13.33 -8.60 -23.76
C LEU A 67 -12.24 -9.56 -23.25
N GLU A 68 -11.42 -10.13 -24.14
CA GLU A 68 -10.28 -10.97 -23.76
C GLU A 68 -9.24 -10.21 -22.92
N PHE A 69 -8.90 -8.98 -23.34
CA PHE A 69 -8.01 -8.11 -22.58
C PHE A 69 -8.56 -7.77 -21.21
N THR A 70 -9.86 -7.46 -21.10
CA THR A 70 -10.52 -7.15 -19.84
C THR A 70 -10.38 -8.33 -18.87
N ILE A 71 -10.59 -9.56 -19.35
CA ILE A 71 -10.43 -10.78 -18.54
C ILE A 71 -8.99 -10.91 -18.02
N ASP A 72 -7.98 -10.82 -18.89
CA ASP A 72 -6.57 -10.95 -18.47
C ASP A 72 -6.15 -9.81 -17.51
N HIS A 73 -6.60 -8.58 -17.80
CA HIS A 73 -6.35 -7.41 -16.97
C HIS A 73 -6.91 -7.64 -15.55
N HIS A 74 -8.18 -8.02 -15.44
CA HIS A 74 -8.83 -8.24 -14.14
C HIS A 74 -8.22 -9.44 -13.41
N PHE A 75 -7.84 -10.49 -14.15
CA PHE A 75 -7.17 -11.65 -13.57
C PHE A 75 -5.88 -11.28 -12.83
N SER A 76 -5.07 -10.37 -13.39
CA SER A 76 -3.88 -9.87 -12.69
C SER A 76 -4.20 -9.04 -11.44
N ALA A 77 -5.25 -8.23 -11.49
CA ALA A 77 -5.74 -7.48 -10.34
C ALA A 77 -6.24 -8.38 -9.20
N LEU A 78 -6.79 -9.57 -9.51
CA LEU A 78 -7.13 -10.54 -8.47
C LEU A 78 -5.91 -10.95 -7.66
N ARG A 79 -4.77 -11.21 -8.31
CA ARG A 79 -3.54 -11.54 -7.57
C ARG A 79 -3.02 -10.35 -6.78
N ILE A 80 -3.01 -9.15 -7.38
CA ILE A 80 -2.61 -7.91 -6.69
C ILE A 80 -3.41 -7.70 -5.40
N THR A 81 -4.73 -7.89 -5.47
CA THR A 81 -5.64 -7.72 -4.33
C THR A 81 -5.57 -8.88 -3.33
N GLU A 82 -5.31 -10.12 -3.78
CA GLU A 82 -5.03 -11.27 -2.92
C GLU A 82 -3.76 -11.10 -2.10
N LEU A 83 -2.70 -10.50 -2.65
CA LEU A 83 -1.49 -10.19 -1.88
C LEU A 83 -1.78 -9.17 -0.77
N ALA A 84 -2.64 -8.19 -1.04
CA ALA A 84 -3.01 -7.17 -0.06
C ALA A 84 -3.90 -7.72 1.05
N ALA A 85 -5.06 -8.27 0.70
CA ALA A 85 -6.08 -8.72 1.65
C ALA A 85 -5.85 -10.16 2.17
N GLY A 86 -4.91 -10.89 1.57
CA GLY A 86 -4.76 -12.33 1.78
C GLY A 86 -5.84 -13.12 1.02
N THR A 87 -5.57 -14.40 0.81
CA THR A 87 -6.59 -15.34 0.34
C THR A 87 -7.29 -15.95 1.54
N ALA A 88 -8.62 -15.96 1.57
CA ALA A 88 -9.35 -16.73 2.58
C ALA A 88 -8.93 -18.21 2.47
N ALA A 89 -8.63 -18.85 3.60
CA ALA A 89 -8.17 -20.25 3.68
C ALA A 89 -9.17 -21.28 3.10
N VAL A 90 -10.37 -20.84 2.70
CA VAL A 90 -11.42 -21.67 2.11
C VAL A 90 -11.99 -20.95 0.88
N GLY A 91 -11.40 -21.18 -0.29
CA GLY A 91 -12.09 -21.05 -1.58
C GLY A 91 -12.06 -19.70 -2.31
N SER A 92 -11.39 -18.66 -1.80
CA SER A 92 -11.19 -17.41 -2.56
C SER A 92 -9.76 -17.33 -3.09
N SER A 93 -9.49 -18.13 -4.11
CA SER A 93 -8.27 -18.02 -4.91
C SER A 93 -8.65 -17.65 -6.33
N SER A 94 -7.70 -17.06 -7.03
CA SER A 94 -7.67 -16.82 -8.47
C SER A 94 -7.79 -18.11 -9.31
N HIS A 95 -8.35 -19.20 -8.75
CA HIS A 95 -8.71 -20.43 -9.43
C HIS A 95 -9.94 -20.23 -10.31
N PHE A 96 -9.76 -19.55 -11.45
CA PHE A 96 -10.63 -19.80 -12.59
C PHE A 96 -10.23 -21.15 -13.19
N ALA A 97 -11.21 -22.04 -13.38
CA ALA A 97 -10.97 -23.39 -13.88
C ALA A 97 -10.19 -23.36 -15.20
N GLY A 98 -9.06 -24.08 -15.25
CA GLY A 98 -8.22 -24.16 -16.46
C GLY A 98 -7.24 -23.01 -16.66
N SER A 99 -7.25 -21.95 -15.83
CA SER A 99 -6.27 -20.87 -15.93
C SER A 99 -4.85 -21.40 -15.69
N PRO A 100 -3.91 -21.24 -16.65
CA PRO A 100 -2.52 -21.55 -16.38
C PRO A 100 -1.98 -20.57 -15.35
N ASN A 101 -1.17 -21.06 -14.41
CA ASN A 101 -0.53 -20.25 -13.36
C ASN A 101 -1.45 -19.74 -12.25
N ALA A 102 -2.31 -20.61 -11.70
CA ALA A 102 -2.98 -20.27 -10.44
C ALA A 102 -1.96 -20.03 -9.32
N PHE A 103 -2.13 -18.96 -8.55
CA PHE A 103 -1.23 -18.62 -7.46
C PHE A 103 -1.57 -19.40 -6.19
N PRO A 104 -0.57 -19.73 -5.35
CA PRO A 104 -0.83 -20.31 -4.04
C PRO A 104 -1.51 -19.29 -3.12
N SER A 105 -2.23 -19.81 -2.12
CA SER A 105 -2.75 -19.01 -1.02
C SER A 105 -1.65 -18.18 -0.35
N THR A 106 -1.98 -16.96 0.07
CA THR A 106 -1.06 -16.02 0.72
C THR A 106 -1.71 -15.41 1.96
N PRO A 107 -0.95 -15.14 3.04
CA PRO A 107 -1.41 -14.25 4.10
C PRO A 107 -1.56 -12.81 3.56
N PRO A 108 -2.33 -11.95 4.24
CA PRO A 108 -2.38 -10.52 3.93
C PRO A 108 -1.01 -9.87 4.17
N GLN A 109 -0.56 -9.05 3.22
CA GLN A 109 0.63 -8.22 3.38
C GLN A 109 0.29 -6.77 3.75
N ALA A 110 -0.92 -6.32 3.44
CA ALA A 110 -1.38 -4.99 3.82
C ALA A 110 -1.74 -4.93 5.31
N THR A 111 -1.44 -3.80 5.94
CA THR A 111 -1.83 -3.49 7.32
C THR A 111 -2.76 -2.28 7.42
N ASP A 112 -2.84 -1.48 6.35
CA ASP A 112 -3.71 -0.32 6.31
C ASP A 112 -5.17 -0.76 6.09
N PRO A 113 -6.11 -0.38 6.98
CA PRO A 113 -7.51 -0.78 6.84
C PRO A 113 -8.17 -0.28 5.55
N VAL A 114 -7.73 0.85 4.99
CA VAL A 114 -8.23 1.35 3.70
C VAL A 114 -7.75 0.46 2.57
N VAL A 115 -6.48 0.06 2.57
CA VAL A 115 -5.92 -0.86 1.57
C VAL A 115 -6.63 -2.21 1.62
N LEU A 116 -6.88 -2.76 2.82
CA LEU A 116 -7.62 -4.00 2.99
C LEU A 116 -9.05 -3.91 2.43
N GLU A 117 -9.76 -2.81 2.68
CA GLU A 117 -11.11 -2.59 2.20
C GLU A 117 -11.15 -2.45 0.67
N VAL A 118 -10.27 -1.62 0.09
CA VAL A 118 -10.14 -1.46 -1.37
C VAL A 118 -9.81 -2.79 -2.04
N ALA A 119 -8.81 -3.52 -1.53
CA ALA A 119 -8.42 -4.80 -2.09
C ALA A 119 -9.55 -5.84 -2.04
N THR A 120 -10.27 -5.92 -0.92
CA THR A 120 -11.40 -6.86 -0.78
C THR A 120 -12.55 -6.51 -1.72
N ALA A 121 -12.91 -5.23 -1.82
CA ALA A 121 -14.00 -4.77 -2.66
C ALA A 121 -13.68 -4.97 -4.16
N ALA A 122 -12.48 -4.55 -4.58
CA ALA A 122 -12.04 -4.69 -5.96
C ALA A 122 -11.89 -6.16 -6.36
N ASN A 123 -11.36 -7.03 -5.49
CA ASN A 123 -11.28 -8.47 -5.78
C ASN A 123 -12.66 -9.07 -6.06
N ALA A 124 -13.65 -8.72 -5.23
CA ALA A 124 -15.01 -9.22 -5.40
C ALA A 124 -15.67 -8.70 -6.68
N ALA A 125 -15.53 -7.40 -6.98
CA ALA A 125 -16.08 -6.80 -8.19
C ALA A 125 -15.45 -7.40 -9.45
N GLN A 126 -14.12 -7.47 -9.50
CA GLN A 126 -13.41 -7.90 -10.69
C GLN A 126 -13.58 -9.40 -10.99
N ARG A 127 -13.87 -10.23 -9.98
CA ARG A 127 -14.31 -11.62 -10.20
C ARG A 127 -15.64 -11.69 -10.96
N MET A 128 -16.59 -10.84 -10.59
CA MET A 128 -17.88 -10.79 -11.27
C MET A 128 -17.71 -10.28 -12.70
N GLU A 129 -16.90 -9.25 -12.90
CA GLU A 129 -16.60 -8.70 -14.23
C GLU A 129 -15.94 -9.73 -15.14
N ILE A 130 -15.02 -10.58 -14.63
CA ILE A 130 -14.46 -11.70 -15.41
C ILE A 130 -15.57 -12.68 -15.84
N VAL A 131 -16.44 -13.10 -14.91
CA VAL A 131 -17.51 -14.07 -15.21
C VAL A 131 -18.50 -13.49 -16.24
N ASP A 132 -18.92 -12.25 -16.05
CA ASP A 132 -19.84 -11.57 -16.96
C ASP A 132 -19.21 -11.42 -18.35
N THR A 133 -17.93 -11.02 -18.42
CA THR A 133 -17.18 -10.86 -19.68
C THR A 133 -16.99 -12.20 -20.40
N GLN A 134 -16.69 -13.29 -19.67
CA GLN A 134 -16.65 -14.64 -20.23
C GLN A 134 -18.01 -15.06 -20.79
N GLY A 135 -19.10 -14.75 -20.07
CA GLY A 135 -20.46 -14.99 -20.54
C GLY A 135 -20.79 -14.21 -21.81
N MET A 136 -20.32 -12.96 -21.95
CA MET A 136 -20.49 -12.18 -23.18
C MET A 136 -19.72 -12.79 -24.36
N LEU A 137 -18.47 -13.23 -24.14
CA LEU A 137 -17.68 -13.91 -25.17
C LEU A 137 -18.33 -15.21 -25.64
N GLU A 138 -18.83 -16.04 -24.72
CA GLU A 138 -19.51 -17.28 -25.09
C GLU A 138 -20.83 -17.00 -25.81
N ASN A 139 -21.66 -16.10 -25.28
CA ASN A 139 -22.99 -15.86 -25.83
C ASN A 139 -23.01 -15.09 -27.17
N PHE A 140 -22.11 -14.12 -27.35
CA PHE A 140 -22.11 -13.28 -28.56
C PHE A 140 -21.20 -13.83 -29.65
N TYR A 141 -20.17 -14.58 -29.28
CA TYR A 141 -19.09 -14.95 -30.20
C TYR A 141 -18.74 -16.45 -30.19
N ASP A 142 -19.40 -17.28 -29.36
CA ASP A 142 -19.06 -18.70 -29.18
C ASP A 142 -17.58 -18.91 -28.76
N VAL A 143 -17.02 -17.92 -28.06
CA VAL A 143 -15.64 -17.94 -27.58
C VAL A 143 -15.60 -18.32 -26.10
N ARG A 144 -14.98 -19.46 -25.80
CA ARG A 144 -14.68 -19.86 -24.41
C ARG A 144 -13.27 -19.45 -24.04
N TYR A 145 -13.14 -18.26 -23.49
CA TYR A 145 -11.84 -17.70 -23.11
C TYR A 145 -11.44 -18.09 -21.69
N VAL A 146 -10.17 -18.45 -21.52
CA VAL A 146 -9.56 -18.77 -20.22
C VAL A 146 -8.62 -17.64 -19.83
N PRO A 147 -8.73 -17.06 -18.61
CA PRO A 147 -7.86 -15.98 -18.18
C PRO A 147 -6.37 -16.35 -18.23
N ARG A 148 -5.52 -15.36 -18.55
CA ARG A 148 -4.06 -15.52 -18.61
C ARG A 148 -3.36 -14.40 -17.86
N MET A 149 -2.25 -14.75 -17.23
CA MET A 149 -1.30 -13.79 -16.67
C MET A 149 -0.24 -13.42 -17.71
N LEU A 150 -0.30 -12.21 -18.24
CA LEU A 150 0.69 -11.68 -19.19
C LEU A 150 2.02 -11.35 -18.50
N SER A 151 3.11 -11.22 -19.27
CA SER A 151 4.44 -10.93 -18.71
C SER A 151 4.51 -9.57 -18.01
N SER A 152 3.89 -8.54 -18.58
CA SER A 152 3.78 -7.21 -17.96
C SER A 152 3.01 -7.24 -16.65
N GLN A 153 1.90 -7.98 -16.62
CA GLN A 153 1.08 -8.17 -15.43
C GLN A 153 1.85 -8.94 -14.33
N ARG A 154 2.63 -9.96 -14.73
CA ARG A 154 3.50 -10.69 -13.80
C ARG A 154 4.55 -9.80 -13.17
N GLN A 155 5.14 -8.86 -13.90
CA GLN A 155 6.10 -7.91 -13.34
C GLN A 155 5.48 -7.03 -12.23
N LEU A 156 4.21 -6.64 -12.36
CA LEU A 156 3.49 -5.92 -11.31
C LEU A 156 3.30 -6.78 -10.06
N VAL A 157 2.93 -8.05 -10.25
CA VAL A 157 2.80 -9.03 -9.16
C VAL A 157 4.14 -9.25 -8.47
N ASP A 158 5.20 -9.51 -9.23
CA ASP A 158 6.56 -9.73 -8.69
C ASP A 158 7.06 -8.51 -7.89
N ALA A 159 6.74 -7.30 -8.35
CA ALA A 159 7.08 -6.06 -7.65
C ALA A 159 6.37 -5.94 -6.28
N LEU A 160 5.09 -6.35 -6.20
CA LEU A 160 4.36 -6.38 -4.94
C LEU A 160 4.82 -7.50 -4.02
N GLU A 161 5.13 -8.69 -4.56
CA GLU A 161 5.66 -9.81 -3.77
C GLU A 161 7.03 -9.50 -3.15
N ALA A 162 7.82 -8.64 -3.80
CA ALA A 162 9.10 -8.16 -3.27
C ALA A 162 8.94 -7.07 -2.20
N ALA A 163 7.75 -6.45 -2.06
CA ALA A 163 7.52 -5.37 -1.11
C ALA A 163 7.36 -5.91 0.33
N PRO A 164 8.07 -5.36 1.33
CA PRO A 164 7.86 -5.76 2.73
C PRO A 164 6.45 -5.42 3.20
N ALA A 165 5.80 -6.36 3.90
CA ALA A 165 4.49 -6.15 4.52
C ALA A 165 4.45 -4.88 5.40
N GLY A 166 3.25 -4.31 5.55
CA GLY A 166 3.06 -3.04 6.25
C GLY A 166 3.11 -1.84 5.31
N ASP A 167 3.56 -0.69 5.80
CA ASP A 167 3.56 0.56 5.02
C ASP A 167 4.29 0.50 3.67
N PRO A 168 5.45 -0.18 3.54
CA PRO A 168 6.09 -0.33 2.22
C PRO A 168 5.19 -1.04 1.22
N PHE A 169 4.51 -2.12 1.63
CA PHE A 169 3.53 -2.82 0.81
C PHE A 169 2.30 -1.95 0.53
N ASN A 170 1.74 -1.28 1.55
CA ASN A 170 0.55 -0.42 1.39
C ASN A 170 0.79 0.66 0.33
N ILE A 171 1.95 1.34 0.38
CA ILE A 171 2.36 2.35 -0.61
C ILE A 171 2.49 1.72 -1.99
N ALA A 172 3.25 0.62 -2.10
CA ALA A 172 3.45 -0.07 -3.37
C ALA A 172 2.12 -0.52 -4.00
N PHE A 173 1.20 -1.06 -3.20
CA PHE A 173 -0.14 -1.45 -3.63
C PHE A 173 -0.90 -0.26 -4.20
N LEU A 174 -0.97 0.87 -3.50
CA LEU A 174 -1.73 2.04 -3.97
C LEU A 174 -1.11 2.64 -5.24
N GLU A 175 0.21 2.69 -5.34
CA GLU A 175 0.92 3.15 -6.55
C GLU A 175 0.66 2.21 -7.73
N ILE A 176 0.85 0.91 -7.54
CA ILE A 176 0.70 -0.12 -8.59
C ILE A 176 -0.76 -0.29 -9.00
N PHE A 177 -1.68 -0.37 -8.06
CA PHE A 177 -3.08 -0.69 -8.34
C PHE A 177 -3.82 0.49 -8.96
N SER A 178 -3.51 1.73 -8.54
CA SER A 178 -4.01 2.92 -9.26
C SER A 178 -3.45 3.01 -10.68
N GLY A 179 -2.19 2.64 -10.88
CA GLY A 179 -1.58 2.55 -12.21
C GLY A 179 -2.07 1.38 -13.04
N HIS A 180 -2.53 0.29 -12.43
CA HIS A 180 -3.15 -0.83 -13.11
C HIS A 180 -4.53 -0.43 -13.65
N HIS A 181 -5.39 0.14 -12.80
CA HIS A 181 -6.72 0.64 -13.18
C HIS A 181 -6.65 1.68 -14.31
N ALA A 182 -5.59 2.50 -14.29
CA ALA A 182 -5.27 3.45 -15.36
C ALA A 182 -5.31 2.85 -16.77
N THR A 183 -4.78 1.63 -16.90
CA THR A 183 -4.54 0.99 -18.21
C THR A 183 -5.85 0.59 -18.88
N LEU A 184 -6.91 0.33 -18.10
CA LEU A 184 -8.22 -0.03 -18.64
C LEU A 184 -8.99 1.21 -19.14
N LEU A 185 -8.71 2.41 -18.62
CA LEU A 185 -9.57 3.57 -18.88
C LEU A 185 -9.62 3.97 -20.37
N PRO A 186 -8.50 4.16 -21.11
CA PRO A 186 -8.58 4.54 -22.52
C PRO A 186 -9.39 3.56 -23.38
N PRO A 187 -9.12 2.24 -23.36
CA PRO A 187 -9.89 1.33 -24.20
C PRO A 187 -11.31 1.09 -23.72
N ALA A 188 -11.59 1.15 -22.42
CA ALA A 188 -12.96 1.05 -21.94
C ALA A 188 -13.80 2.28 -22.36
N ARG A 189 -13.20 3.47 -22.47
CA ARG A 189 -13.87 4.65 -23.03
C ARG A 189 -14.20 4.47 -24.51
N GLU A 190 -13.27 3.94 -25.29
CA GLU A 190 -13.51 3.61 -26.69
C GLU A 190 -14.61 2.56 -26.82
N CYS A 191 -14.50 1.44 -26.10
CA CYS A 191 -15.52 0.39 -26.03
C CYS A 191 -16.90 0.95 -25.72
N ALA A 192 -17.04 1.80 -24.69
CA ALA A 192 -18.31 2.41 -24.31
C ALA A 192 -18.96 3.21 -25.45
N SER A 193 -18.17 3.75 -26.38
CA SER A 193 -18.64 4.51 -27.53
C SER A 193 -18.95 3.64 -28.75
N VAL A 194 -18.10 2.64 -29.04
CA VAL A 194 -18.10 1.99 -30.37
C VAL A 194 -18.41 0.49 -30.36
N ALA A 195 -18.45 -0.16 -29.19
CA ALA A 195 -18.68 -1.60 -29.12
C ALA A 195 -20.04 -1.95 -29.74
N PRO A 196 -20.16 -3.00 -30.59
CA PRO A 196 -21.39 -3.34 -31.30
C PRO A 196 -22.54 -3.73 -30.35
N HIS A 197 -22.25 -4.46 -29.27
CA HIS A 197 -23.28 -4.92 -28.34
C HIS A 197 -23.58 -3.87 -27.27
N ALA A 198 -24.87 -3.55 -27.07
CA ALA A 198 -25.31 -2.56 -26.09
C ALA A 198 -24.93 -2.94 -24.64
N GLN A 199 -24.95 -4.24 -24.33
CA GLN A 199 -24.54 -4.77 -23.03
C GLN A 199 -23.05 -4.53 -22.78
N VAL A 200 -22.20 -4.71 -23.80
CA VAL A 200 -20.77 -4.45 -23.70
C VAL A 200 -20.48 -2.96 -23.52
N ARG A 201 -21.16 -2.08 -24.27
CA ARG A 201 -21.04 -0.62 -24.07
C ARG A 201 -21.40 -0.20 -22.64
N ALA A 202 -22.47 -0.77 -22.09
CA ALA A 202 -22.90 -0.49 -20.72
C ALA A 202 -21.90 -0.98 -19.67
N MET A 203 -21.34 -2.18 -19.85
CA MET A 203 -20.28 -2.72 -18.99
C MET A 203 -19.04 -1.83 -19.03
N CYS A 204 -18.59 -1.41 -20.22
CA CYS A 204 -17.46 -0.52 -20.40
C CYS A 204 -17.66 0.84 -19.72
N ALA A 205 -18.84 1.45 -19.85
CA ALA A 205 -19.16 2.69 -19.15
C ALA A 205 -19.13 2.52 -17.61
N SER A 206 -19.62 1.39 -17.10
CA SER A 206 -19.57 1.05 -15.67
C SER A 206 -18.13 0.91 -15.17
N MET A 207 -17.28 0.18 -15.89
CA MET A 207 -15.86 0.01 -15.54
C MET A 207 -15.12 1.35 -15.53
N VAL A 208 -15.35 2.22 -16.53
CA VAL A 208 -14.77 3.58 -16.55
C VAL A 208 -15.16 4.36 -15.30
N ALA A 209 -16.44 4.34 -14.92
CA ALA A 209 -16.92 5.07 -13.75
C ALA A 209 -16.32 4.54 -12.46
N ALA A 210 -16.36 3.22 -12.25
CA ALA A 210 -15.84 2.58 -11.04
C ALA A 210 -14.32 2.78 -10.90
N GLN A 211 -13.55 2.47 -11.94
CA GLN A 211 -12.10 2.54 -11.85
C GLN A 211 -11.57 3.97 -11.77
N THR A 212 -12.25 4.95 -12.38
CA THR A 212 -11.91 6.36 -12.18
C THR A 212 -12.05 6.75 -10.70
N GLN A 213 -13.15 6.36 -10.06
CA GLN A 213 -13.38 6.64 -8.64
C GLN A 213 -12.31 5.95 -7.77
N GLU A 214 -11.98 4.69 -8.02
CA GLU A 214 -11.00 3.96 -7.24
C GLU A 214 -9.57 4.54 -7.37
N ILE A 215 -9.20 5.02 -8.57
CA ILE A 215 -7.94 5.75 -8.79
C ILE A 215 -7.89 7.01 -7.92
N GLU A 216 -8.95 7.81 -7.92
CA GLU A 216 -9.03 9.03 -7.10
C GLU A 216 -8.94 8.71 -5.61
N GLU A 217 -9.64 7.68 -5.14
CA GLU A 217 -9.61 7.25 -3.74
C GLU A 217 -8.21 6.78 -3.32
N MET A 218 -7.55 5.94 -4.11
CA MET A 218 -6.19 5.47 -3.82
C MET A 218 -5.17 6.60 -3.79
N ARG A 219 -5.26 7.55 -4.74
CA ARG A 219 -4.39 8.74 -4.81
C ARG A 219 -4.60 9.68 -3.64
N ALA A 220 -5.86 9.92 -3.27
CA ALA A 220 -6.20 10.72 -2.11
C ALA A 220 -5.67 10.07 -0.83
N HIS A 221 -5.75 8.74 -0.73
CA HIS A 221 -5.20 8.00 0.41
C HIS A 221 -3.68 8.09 0.46
N LEU A 222 -2.97 7.89 -0.65
CA LEU A 222 -1.52 8.13 -0.77
C LEU A 222 -1.10 9.52 -0.28
N ALA A 223 -1.82 10.56 -0.71
CA ALA A 223 -1.53 11.93 -0.32
C ALA A 223 -1.76 12.17 1.17
N SER A 224 -2.88 11.67 1.70
CA SER A 224 -3.31 11.97 3.07
C SER A 224 -2.59 11.14 4.14
N ALA A 225 -2.36 9.85 3.89
CA ALA A 225 -1.78 8.90 4.85
C ALA A 225 -0.25 8.81 4.73
N TYR A 226 0.29 8.96 3.52
CA TYR A 226 1.72 8.75 3.25
C TYR A 226 2.45 10.00 2.75
N GLY A 227 1.74 11.11 2.51
CA GLY A 227 2.33 12.36 1.99
C GLY A 227 2.81 12.25 0.54
N ILE A 228 2.36 11.24 -0.21
CA ILE A 228 2.77 10.97 -1.59
C ILE A 228 1.74 11.56 -2.54
N THR A 229 2.08 12.66 -3.21
CA THR A 229 1.20 13.36 -4.17
C THR A 229 1.60 13.15 -5.62
N GLU A 230 2.86 12.79 -5.85
CA GLU A 230 3.39 12.47 -7.17
C GLU A 230 3.50 10.95 -7.30
N ILE A 231 2.69 10.35 -8.19
CA ILE A 231 2.83 8.94 -8.54
C ILE A 231 3.63 8.89 -9.85
N PRO A 232 4.87 8.40 -9.84
CA PRO A 232 5.76 8.50 -11.00
C PRO A 232 5.28 7.74 -12.23
N TYR A 233 4.28 6.86 -12.07
CA TYR A 233 3.92 5.81 -13.03
C TYR A 233 2.60 6.03 -13.75
N VAL A 234 1.88 7.11 -13.45
CA VAL A 234 0.50 7.27 -13.92
C VAL A 234 0.24 8.69 -14.43
N THR A 235 0.78 9.00 -15.61
CA THR A 235 0.25 10.10 -16.42
C THR A 235 -0.96 9.59 -17.21
N ILE A 236 -2.08 9.31 -16.52
CA ILE A 236 -3.37 9.17 -17.21
C ILE A 236 -3.82 10.57 -17.63
N PRO A 237 -4.07 10.81 -18.92
CA PRO A 237 -4.89 11.93 -19.31
C PRO A 237 -6.32 11.75 -18.76
N ASN A 238 -6.85 12.75 -18.06
CA ASN A 238 -8.26 13.01 -17.78
C ASN A 238 -9.18 12.66 -18.95
N SER A 239 -10.48 12.64 -18.69
CA SER A 239 -11.53 12.53 -19.72
C SER A 239 -11.42 13.54 -20.88
N ASP A 240 -10.62 14.59 -20.75
CA ASP A 240 -10.33 15.62 -21.76
C ASP A 240 -8.90 15.57 -22.35
N GLY A 241 -8.12 14.52 -22.06
CA GLY A 241 -6.77 14.36 -22.62
C GLY A 241 -5.64 15.06 -21.85
N ARG A 242 -5.88 15.60 -20.65
CA ARG A 242 -4.86 16.31 -19.84
C ARG A 242 -4.41 15.48 -18.64
N PRO A 243 -3.13 15.47 -18.22
CA PRO A 243 -2.73 14.76 -17.00
C PRO A 243 -3.63 15.08 -15.81
N LEU A 244 -4.09 14.05 -15.09
CA LEU A 244 -4.86 14.23 -13.85
C LEU A 244 -4.12 15.22 -12.95
N PRO A 245 -4.78 16.31 -12.50
CA PRO A 245 -4.13 17.28 -11.64
C PRO A 245 -3.62 16.56 -10.40
N VAL A 246 -2.38 16.84 -10.01
CA VAL A 246 -1.84 16.48 -8.69
C VAL A 246 -2.87 16.93 -7.65
N PRO A 247 -3.30 16.06 -6.72
CA PRO A 247 -4.37 16.38 -5.81
C PRO A 247 -3.97 17.65 -5.06
N ALA A 248 -4.69 18.74 -5.31
CA ALA A 248 -4.52 19.99 -4.59
C ALA A 248 -4.88 19.71 -3.14
N SER A 249 -3.85 19.44 -2.32
CA SER A 249 -3.85 19.42 -0.86
C SER A 249 -5.19 18.99 -0.25
N ALA A 250 -5.31 17.70 0.04
CA ALA A 250 -6.18 17.15 1.09
C ALA A 250 -7.44 17.99 1.41
N SER A 251 -8.37 18.08 0.46
CA SER A 251 -9.70 18.59 0.80
C SER A 251 -10.37 17.54 1.67
N LEU A 252 -10.53 17.86 2.96
CA LEU A 252 -11.15 17.09 4.06
C LEU A 252 -12.56 16.52 3.77
N LEU A 253 -13.08 16.66 2.56
CA LEU A 253 -14.42 16.26 2.14
C LEU A 253 -14.52 14.78 1.72
N VAL A 254 -13.46 14.17 1.19
CA VAL A 254 -13.52 12.75 0.75
C VAL A 254 -13.49 11.78 1.95
N VAL A 255 -12.76 12.14 3.01
CA VAL A 255 -12.80 11.43 4.31
C VAL A 255 -14.21 11.44 4.91
N GLY A 256 -14.98 12.52 4.67
CA GLY A 256 -16.36 12.67 5.11
C GLY A 256 -17.31 11.65 4.48
N LEU A 257 -17.13 11.32 3.19
CA LEU A 257 -17.94 10.31 2.49
C LEU A 257 -17.66 8.88 2.96
N TRP A 258 -16.41 8.58 3.32
CA TRP A 258 -16.03 7.28 3.92
C TRP A 258 -16.57 7.13 5.35
N GLY A 259 -16.43 8.18 6.18
CA GLY A 259 -17.05 8.24 7.50
C GLY A 259 -18.58 8.09 7.44
N LEU A 260 -19.23 8.77 6.49
CA LEU A 260 -20.68 8.67 6.29
C LEU A 260 -21.10 7.28 5.79
N ARG A 261 -20.40 6.69 4.82
CA ARG A 261 -20.72 5.33 4.32
C ARG A 261 -20.57 4.27 5.40
N ARG A 262 -19.53 4.36 6.25
CA ARG A 262 -19.33 3.47 7.42
C ARG A 262 -20.41 3.68 8.48
N ALA A 263 -20.81 4.93 8.75
CA ALA A 263 -21.89 5.25 9.69
C ALA A 263 -23.24 4.72 9.18
N LEU A 264 -23.57 4.93 7.91
CA LEU A 264 -24.82 4.50 7.28
C LEU A 264 -24.95 2.97 7.23
N ARG A 265 -23.87 2.23 6.94
CA ARG A 265 -23.88 0.75 6.97
C ARG A 265 -24.02 0.18 8.39
N ARG A 266 -23.42 0.82 9.40
CA ARG A 266 -23.58 0.43 10.82
C ARG A 266 -25.00 0.68 11.33
N SER A 267 -25.63 1.78 10.95
CA SER A 267 -27.02 2.07 11.30
C SER A 267 -28.01 1.09 10.65
N ALA A 268 -27.77 0.68 9.40
CA ALA A 268 -28.62 -0.33 8.74
C ALA A 268 -28.55 -1.72 9.39
N ALA A 269 -27.38 -2.11 9.91
CA ALA A 269 -27.18 -3.39 10.61
C ALA A 269 -27.70 -3.39 12.07
N ALA A 270 -27.94 -2.22 12.66
CA ALA A 270 -28.50 -2.09 14.01
C ALA A 270 -30.04 -2.05 14.03
N VAL A 271 -30.68 -1.77 12.89
CA VAL A 271 -32.15 -1.71 12.76
C VAL A 271 -32.77 -3.09 12.47
N THR A 272 -31.95 -4.08 12.13
CA THR A 272 -32.38 -5.47 11.81
C THR A 272 -32.14 -6.46 12.96
N LYS A 273 -31.93 -6.00 14.19
CA LYS A 273 -31.88 -6.82 15.41
C LYS A 273 -32.95 -6.45 16.42
#